data_AF-A0AAV9RNH7-F1
#
_entry.id   AF-A0AAV9RNH7-F1
#
_cell.length_a   1.000
_cell.length_b   1.000
_cell.length_c   1.000
_cell.angle_alpha   90.00
_cell.angle_beta   90.00
_cell.angle_gamma   90.00
#
_symmetry.space_group_name_H-M   'P 1'
#
loop_
_entity.id
_entity.type
_entity.pdbx_description
1 polymer ?
#
loop_
_entity_poly.entity_id
_entity_poly.type
_entity_poly.pdbx_seq_one_letter_code
_entity_poly.pdbx_strand_id
1 'polypeptide(L)'
;MSEKTITVTVAYGSTKHSITLTSQEDGTGPNVKDLSDALSEATGVPPASQKLIFKGKSLKDMEVSLSSCGIKEGCKLMMIGKRNSPEEEAELKKLKEIEKSVEQTAKKLETVDGELTGLKNGFLAKDLQAEALSKLDHRVKIAAEQFMKILEQIDAMNIPENFADCKTKKKGLVKTVQDFLAQCDRIEACISDHLSKIQSKNLAVAE
;
A
#
# COMPACT_ATOMS: atom_id res chain seq x y z
N MET A 1 43.17 -29.28 -8.19
CA MET A 1 42.40 -28.31 -7.40
C MET A 1 41.01 -28.90 -7.24
N SER A 2 40.59 -29.25 -6.01
CA SER A 2 39.31 -29.91 -5.79
C SER A 2 38.23 -28.85 -5.60
N GLU A 3 37.55 -28.50 -6.68
CA GLU A 3 36.35 -27.66 -6.65
C GLU A 3 35.29 -28.40 -5.83
N LYS A 4 34.99 -27.91 -4.61
CA LYS A 4 33.90 -28.44 -3.80
C LYS A 4 32.61 -27.77 -4.21
N THR A 5 31.88 -28.42 -5.12
CA THR A 5 30.48 -28.12 -5.43
C THR A 5 29.57 -28.78 -4.41
N ILE A 6 28.58 -28.05 -3.90
CA ILE A 6 27.54 -28.61 -3.06
C ILE A 6 26.20 -28.25 -3.68
N THR A 7 25.41 -29.28 -4.01
CA THR A 7 24.04 -29.10 -4.49
C THR A 7 23.07 -29.31 -3.32
N VAL A 8 22.16 -28.36 -3.11
CA VAL A 8 21.10 -28.46 -2.10
C VAL A 8 19.73 -28.23 -2.73
N THR A 9 18.72 -28.95 -2.22
CA THR A 9 17.33 -28.78 -2.66
C THR A 9 16.56 -27.99 -1.61
N VAL A 10 16.01 -26.86 -2.02
CA VAL A 10 15.27 -25.95 -1.15
C VAL A 10 13.80 -25.96 -1.55
N ALA A 11 12.94 -26.37 -0.63
CA ALA A 11 11.49 -26.32 -0.81
C ALA A 11 10.98 -24.93 -0.42
N TYR A 12 10.38 -24.23 -1.37
CA TYR A 12 9.75 -22.91 -1.20
C TYR A 12 8.27 -23.00 -1.60
N GLY A 13 7.38 -22.96 -0.60
CA GLY A 13 5.95 -23.16 -0.81
C GLY A 13 5.64 -24.53 -1.41
N SER A 14 5.05 -24.53 -2.61
CA SER A 14 4.73 -25.75 -3.37
C SER A 14 5.84 -26.19 -4.34
N THR A 15 6.87 -25.36 -4.52
CA THR A 15 7.95 -25.52 -5.50
C THR A 15 9.26 -25.93 -4.84
N LYS A 16 10.11 -26.65 -5.56
CA LYS A 16 11.45 -27.06 -5.11
C LYS A 16 12.48 -26.45 -6.04
N HIS A 17 13.46 -25.76 -5.47
CA HIS A 17 14.57 -25.14 -6.18
C HIS A 17 15.85 -25.91 -5.85
N SER A 18 16.58 -26.35 -6.87
CA SER A 18 17.89 -26.98 -6.67
C SER A 18 18.95 -25.92 -6.88
N ILE A 19 19.69 -25.59 -5.83
CA ILE A 19 20.73 -24.57 -5.83
C ILE A 19 22.09 -25.26 -5.74
N THR A 20 22.99 -24.89 -6.63
CA THR A 20 24.36 -25.43 -6.68
C THR A 20 25.32 -24.31 -6.31
N LEU A 21 26.08 -24.50 -5.23
CA LEU A 21 27.05 -23.53 -4.75
C LEU A 21 28.46 -24.06 -4.99
N THR A 22 29.33 -23.20 -5.52
CA THR A 22 30.74 -23.49 -5.84
C THR A 22 31.65 -22.77 -4.84
N SER A 23 32.47 -23.51 -4.10
CA SER A 23 33.45 -22.91 -3.17
C SER A 23 34.72 -22.48 -3.92
N GLN A 24 35.04 -21.19 -3.94
CA GLN A 24 36.31 -20.69 -4.48
C GLN A 24 37.43 -20.75 -3.41
N GLU A 25 38.67 -20.85 -3.88
CA GLU A 25 39.83 -21.54 -3.28
C GLU A 25 40.48 -20.98 -1.99
N ASP A 26 39.81 -20.14 -1.19
CA ASP A 26 40.39 -19.53 0.03
C ASP A 26 39.91 -20.17 1.36
N GLY A 27 39.63 -21.48 1.36
CA GLY A 27 39.41 -22.26 2.58
C GLY A 27 38.13 -21.95 3.38
N THR A 28 37.38 -20.91 3.02
CA THR A 28 36.06 -20.61 3.58
C THR A 28 35.00 -21.33 2.76
N GLY A 29 34.49 -22.46 3.27
CA GLY A 29 33.42 -23.21 2.62
C GLY A 29 32.13 -22.39 2.44
N PRO A 30 31.19 -22.84 1.58
CA PRO A 30 29.99 -22.07 1.26
C PRO A 30 29.17 -21.76 2.52
N ASN A 31 28.69 -20.52 2.59
CA ASN A 31 27.97 -19.99 3.75
C ASN A 31 26.47 -19.96 3.51
N VAL A 32 25.71 -19.74 4.59
CA VAL A 32 24.28 -19.48 4.49
C VAL A 32 23.99 -18.25 3.63
N LYS A 33 24.87 -17.23 3.63
CA LYS A 33 24.77 -16.05 2.75
C LYS A 33 24.75 -16.40 1.26
N ASP A 34 25.69 -17.23 0.82
CA ASP A 34 25.84 -17.65 -0.58
C ASP A 34 24.61 -18.44 -1.07
N LEU A 35 24.12 -19.34 -0.21
CA LEU A 35 22.86 -20.04 -0.45
C LEU A 35 21.67 -19.07 -0.55
N SER A 36 21.63 -18.07 0.33
CA SER A 36 20.56 -17.09 0.39
C SER A 36 20.53 -16.19 -0.86
N ASP A 37 21.71 -15.80 -1.34
CA ASP A 37 21.85 -14.97 -2.54
C ASP A 37 21.42 -15.73 -3.80
N ALA A 38 21.90 -16.96 -3.98
CA ALA A 38 21.48 -17.83 -5.07
C ALA A 38 19.97 -18.17 -5.01
N LEU A 39 19.40 -18.33 -3.81
CA LEU A 39 17.96 -18.46 -3.64
C LEU A 39 17.22 -17.17 -3.94
N SER A 40 17.81 -16.01 -3.65
CA SER A 40 17.22 -14.71 -3.96
C SER A 40 17.09 -14.55 -5.46
N GLU A 41 18.12 -14.95 -6.21
CA GLU A 41 18.08 -14.96 -7.67
C GLU A 41 17.08 -15.99 -8.23
N ALA A 42 17.03 -17.21 -7.66
CA ALA A 42 16.15 -18.26 -8.13
C ALA A 42 14.66 -18.07 -7.76
N THR A 43 14.37 -17.49 -6.60
CA THR A 43 13.00 -17.35 -6.06
C THR A 43 12.48 -15.91 -6.16
N GLY A 44 13.36 -14.92 -6.26
CA GLY A 44 13.04 -13.49 -6.17
C GLY A 44 12.81 -13.00 -4.75
N VAL A 45 13.05 -13.82 -3.72
CA VAL A 45 12.84 -13.44 -2.32
C VAL A 45 14.13 -12.84 -1.77
N PRO A 46 14.12 -11.61 -1.24
CA PRO A 46 15.33 -10.95 -0.75
C PRO A 46 15.90 -11.65 0.49
N PRO A 47 17.25 -11.71 0.64
CA PRO A 47 17.94 -12.44 1.71
C PRO A 47 17.43 -12.10 3.13
N ALA A 48 17.10 -10.84 3.39
CA ALA A 48 16.54 -10.39 4.67
C ALA A 48 15.17 -11.02 5.02
N SER A 49 14.42 -11.47 4.02
CA SER A 49 13.11 -12.11 4.16
C SER A 49 13.19 -13.62 4.07
N GLN A 50 14.37 -14.19 3.79
CA GLN A 50 14.55 -15.63 3.69
C GLN A 50 14.77 -16.23 5.07
N LYS A 51 13.88 -17.14 5.45
CA LYS A 51 14.00 -17.97 6.64
C LYS A 51 14.29 -19.39 6.21
N LEU A 52 15.56 -19.74 6.24
CA LEU A 52 16.02 -21.08 5.93
C LEU A 52 15.80 -21.99 7.14
N ILE A 53 15.27 -23.18 6.91
CA ILE A 53 14.94 -24.16 7.93
C ILE A 53 15.51 -25.50 7.51
N PHE A 54 16.41 -26.04 8.33
CA PHE A 54 17.03 -27.35 8.12
C PHE A 54 16.82 -28.24 9.33
N LYS A 55 16.20 -29.41 9.13
CA LYS A 55 15.88 -30.37 10.21
C LYS A 55 15.21 -29.73 11.44
N GLY A 56 14.29 -28.79 11.22
CA GLY A 56 13.58 -28.07 12.29
C GLY A 56 14.36 -26.93 12.94
N LYS A 57 15.59 -26.65 12.52
CA LYS A 57 16.38 -25.49 12.97
C LYS A 57 16.29 -24.35 11.96
N SER A 58 15.89 -23.16 12.41
CA SER A 58 15.92 -21.95 11.58
C SER A 58 17.33 -21.38 11.52
N LEU A 59 17.88 -21.29 10.32
CA LEU A 59 19.17 -20.71 10.00
C LEU A 59 18.96 -19.21 9.75
N LYS A 60 19.27 -18.39 10.77
CA LYS A 60 19.21 -16.92 10.68
C LYS A 60 20.60 -16.29 10.48
N ASP A 61 21.66 -17.00 10.85
CA ASP A 61 23.02 -16.50 10.76
C ASP A 61 23.59 -16.70 9.36
N MET A 62 23.72 -15.59 8.63
CA MET A 62 24.28 -15.57 7.27
C MET A 62 25.79 -15.85 7.23
N GLU A 63 26.47 -15.67 8.36
CA GLU A 63 27.93 -15.86 8.50
C GLU A 63 28.32 -17.32 8.83
N VAL A 64 27.35 -18.16 9.18
CA VAL A 64 27.63 -19.57 9.49
C VAL A 64 27.83 -20.37 8.20
N SER A 65 28.87 -21.20 8.18
CA SER A 65 29.16 -22.11 7.07
C SER A 65 28.13 -23.24 7.02
N LEU A 66 27.71 -23.63 5.81
CA LEU A 66 26.72 -24.70 5.59
C LEU A 66 27.13 -26.01 6.31
N SER A 67 28.43 -26.30 6.33
CA SER A 67 29.02 -27.44 7.05
C SER A 67 28.74 -27.42 8.55
N SER A 68 28.81 -26.24 9.19
CA SER A 68 28.54 -26.08 10.63
C SER A 68 27.06 -26.29 10.96
N CYS A 69 26.18 -25.97 10.01
CA CYS A 69 24.75 -26.28 10.09
C CYS A 69 24.42 -27.74 9.79
N GLY A 70 25.41 -28.56 9.41
CA GLY A 70 25.23 -29.96 9.02
C GLY A 70 24.61 -30.14 7.63
N ILE A 71 24.67 -29.11 6.78
CA ILE A 71 24.19 -29.14 5.40
C ILE A 71 25.31 -29.71 4.53
N LYS A 72 24.95 -30.70 3.71
CA LYS A 72 25.84 -31.44 2.80
C LYS A 72 25.21 -31.55 1.42
N GLU A 73 25.96 -32.06 0.47
CA GLU A 73 25.43 -32.38 -0.86
C GLU A 73 24.19 -33.27 -0.78
N GLY A 74 23.16 -32.92 -1.56
CA GLY A 74 21.87 -33.60 -1.59
C GLY A 74 20.95 -33.31 -0.40
N CYS A 75 21.32 -32.39 0.50
CA CYS A 75 20.46 -32.03 1.61
C CYS A 75 19.21 -31.27 1.16
N LYS A 76 18.11 -31.55 1.87
CA LYS A 76 16.83 -30.85 1.69
C LYS A 76 16.64 -29.81 2.78
N LEU A 77 16.43 -28.56 2.37
CA LEU A 77 16.08 -27.45 3.24
C LEU A 77 14.66 -26.98 2.91
N MET A 78 14.01 -26.34 3.87
CA MET A 78 12.82 -25.56 3.63
C MET A 78 13.19 -24.09 3.70
N MET A 79 12.63 -23.30 2.80
CA MET A 79 12.71 -21.86 2.85
C MET A 79 11.32 -21.31 3.03
N ILE A 80 11.19 -20.40 3.99
CA ILE A 80 9.99 -19.59 4.16
C ILE A 80 10.42 -18.15 3.93
N GLY A 81 9.74 -17.46 3.04
CA GLY A 81 9.99 -16.07 2.76
C GLY A 81 8.90 -15.52 1.87
N LYS A 82 8.71 -14.22 1.88
CA LYS A 82 7.78 -13.57 0.95
C LYS A 82 8.61 -12.86 -0.09
N ARG A 83 8.21 -12.95 -1.37
CA ARG A 83 8.82 -12.15 -2.45
C ARG A 83 8.84 -10.67 -2.09
N ASN A 84 7.82 -10.20 -1.37
CA ASN A 84 7.76 -8.86 -0.83
C ASN A 84 8.74 -8.70 0.35
N SER A 85 9.64 -7.72 0.24
CA SER A 85 10.51 -7.27 1.34
C SER A 85 9.70 -6.86 2.57
N PRO A 86 10.25 -6.92 3.81
CA PRO A 86 9.60 -6.35 4.98
C PRO A 86 9.31 -4.85 4.81
N GLU A 87 10.16 -4.14 4.07
CA GLU A 87 9.96 -2.74 3.68
C GLU A 87 8.72 -2.57 2.79
N GLU A 88 8.53 -3.47 1.82
CA GLU A 88 7.37 -3.43 0.94
C GLU A 88 6.08 -3.78 1.70
N GLU A 89 6.13 -4.75 2.62
CA GLU A 89 4.97 -5.09 3.46
C GLU A 89 4.60 -3.91 4.38
N ALA A 90 5.58 -3.18 4.90
CA ALA A 90 5.36 -1.97 5.69
C ALA A 90 4.75 -0.83 4.86
N GLU A 91 5.24 -0.59 3.64
CA GLU A 91 4.65 0.39 2.72
C GLU A 91 3.25 -0.02 2.28
N LEU A 92 3.03 -1.29 1.94
CA LEU A 92 1.72 -1.82 1.55
C LEU A 92 0.72 -1.70 2.70
N LYS A 93 1.17 -1.89 3.95
CA LYS A 93 0.34 -1.69 5.14
C LYS A 93 -0.05 -0.22 5.30
N LYS A 94 0.88 0.73 5.11
CA LYS A 94 0.58 2.17 5.09
C LYS A 94 -0.41 2.53 3.99
N LEU A 95 -0.22 2.03 2.77
CA LEU A 95 -1.16 2.23 1.66
C LEU A 95 -2.56 1.73 2.00
N LYS A 96 -2.68 0.56 2.66
CA LYS A 96 -3.98 0.03 3.12
C LYS A 96 -4.64 0.90 4.19
N GLU A 97 -3.86 1.46 5.12
CA GLU A 97 -4.41 2.38 6.11
C GLU A 97 -4.94 3.65 5.46
N ILE A 98 -4.19 4.20 4.50
CA ILE A 98 -4.63 5.39 3.76
C ILE A 98 -5.86 5.08 2.92
N GLU A 99 -5.91 3.94 2.23
CA GLU A 99 -7.09 3.48 1.49
C GLU A 99 -8.35 3.46 2.39
N LYS A 100 -8.21 3.00 3.63
CA LYS A 100 -9.29 3.04 4.62
C LYS A 100 -9.68 4.46 5.02
N SER A 101 -8.71 5.36 5.18
CA SER A 101 -8.96 6.79 5.46
C SER A 101 -9.66 7.50 4.29
N VAL A 102 -9.30 7.16 3.04
CA VAL A 102 -9.99 7.64 1.83
C VAL A 102 -11.43 7.18 1.83
N GLU A 103 -11.68 5.88 2.06
CA GLU A 103 -13.04 5.34 2.08
C GLU A 103 -13.91 5.98 3.19
N GLN A 104 -13.34 6.23 4.37
CA GLN A 104 -14.07 6.93 5.44
C GLN A 104 -14.39 8.38 5.08
N THR A 105 -13.48 9.07 4.40
CA THR A 105 -13.70 10.46 3.95
C THR A 105 -14.74 10.50 2.83
N ALA A 106 -14.69 9.53 1.90
CA ALA A 106 -15.67 9.35 0.84
C ALA A 106 -17.09 9.12 1.39
N LYS A 107 -17.26 8.26 2.39
CA LYS A 107 -18.58 8.04 3.03
C LYS A 107 -19.16 9.32 3.64
N LYS A 108 -18.31 10.19 4.19
CA LYS A 108 -18.74 11.50 4.69
C LYS A 108 -19.18 12.41 3.55
N LEU A 109 -18.45 12.40 2.43
CA LEU A 109 -18.80 13.17 1.24
C LEU A 109 -20.13 12.69 0.63
N GLU A 110 -20.35 11.38 0.53
CA GLU A 110 -21.62 10.81 0.06
C GLU A 110 -22.80 11.19 0.96
N THR A 111 -22.58 11.24 2.28
CA THR A 111 -23.61 11.72 3.22
C THR A 111 -23.98 13.17 2.92
N VAL A 112 -22.97 14.02 2.72
CA VAL A 112 -23.14 15.44 2.38
C VAL A 112 -23.85 15.62 1.04
N ASP A 113 -23.52 14.83 0.03
CA ASP A 113 -24.19 14.83 -1.28
C ASP A 113 -25.67 14.40 -1.18
N GLY A 114 -25.96 13.37 -0.37
CA GLY A 114 -27.32 12.93 -0.08
C GLY A 114 -28.15 14.00 0.64
N GLU A 115 -27.56 14.66 1.65
CA GLU A 115 -28.17 15.79 2.36
C GLU A 115 -28.44 16.96 1.39
N LEU A 116 -27.50 17.28 0.51
CA LEU A 116 -27.64 18.31 -0.51
C LEU A 116 -28.79 18.01 -1.48
N THR A 117 -28.86 16.77 -1.99
CA THR A 117 -29.93 16.33 -2.88
C THR A 117 -31.29 16.37 -2.19
N GLY A 118 -31.35 15.98 -0.91
CA GLY A 118 -32.55 16.09 -0.09
C GLY A 118 -33.00 17.55 0.10
N LEU A 119 -32.08 18.47 0.34
CA LEU A 119 -32.37 19.90 0.44
C LEU A 119 -32.84 20.51 -0.88
N LYS A 120 -32.25 20.08 -2.00
CA LYS A 120 -32.60 20.55 -3.35
C LYS A 120 -34.02 20.15 -3.76
N ASN A 121 -34.44 18.94 -3.40
CA ASN A 121 -35.77 18.40 -3.73
C ASN A 121 -36.81 18.63 -2.62
N GLY A 122 -36.38 19.06 -1.43
CA GLY A 122 -37.23 19.28 -0.28
C GLY A 122 -38.00 20.59 -0.32
N PHE A 123 -39.06 20.67 0.49
CA PHE A 123 -39.91 21.86 0.66
C PHE A 123 -39.52 22.73 1.86
N LEU A 124 -38.26 22.65 2.30
CA LEU A 124 -37.77 23.48 3.41
C LEU A 124 -37.89 24.98 3.07
N ALA A 125 -38.20 25.80 4.07
CA ALA A 125 -38.24 27.24 3.91
C ALA A 125 -36.87 27.77 3.46
N LYS A 126 -36.87 28.79 2.60
CA LYS A 126 -35.65 29.34 1.96
C LYS A 126 -34.56 29.73 2.96
N ASP A 127 -34.93 30.34 4.08
CA ASP A 127 -33.99 30.74 5.13
C ASP A 127 -33.32 29.53 5.81
N LEU A 128 -34.10 28.49 6.07
CA LEU A 128 -33.60 27.21 6.62
C LEU A 128 -32.76 26.44 5.59
N GLN A 129 -33.11 26.50 4.30
CA GLN A 129 -32.29 25.93 3.23
C GLN A 129 -30.93 26.62 3.13
N ALA A 130 -30.89 27.95 3.23
CA ALA A 130 -29.64 28.69 3.16
C ALA A 130 -28.70 28.35 4.33
N GLU A 131 -29.24 28.25 5.55
CA GLU A 131 -28.42 27.83 6.70
C GLU A 131 -27.91 26.39 6.56
N ALA A 132 -28.75 25.46 6.10
CA ALA A 132 -28.36 24.07 5.90
C ALA A 132 -27.32 23.91 4.78
N LEU A 133 -27.47 24.64 3.68
CA LEU A 133 -26.50 24.69 2.58
C LEU A 133 -25.15 25.24 3.05
N SER A 134 -25.15 26.29 3.88
CA SER A 134 -23.90 26.84 4.45
C SER A 134 -23.18 25.82 5.36
N LYS A 135 -23.94 25.05 6.14
CA LYS A 135 -23.38 23.95 6.95
C LYS A 135 -22.80 22.82 6.07
N LEU A 136 -23.45 22.50 4.95
CA LEU A 136 -22.96 21.51 3.98
C LEU A 136 -21.71 21.99 3.25
N ASP A 137 -21.65 23.26 2.85
CA ASP A 137 -20.47 23.88 2.25
C ASP A 137 -19.24 23.71 3.15
N HIS A 138 -19.38 24.04 4.44
CA HIS A 138 -18.29 23.88 5.40
C HIS A 138 -17.88 22.40 5.55
N ARG A 139 -18.83 21.47 5.54
CA ARG A 139 -18.55 20.03 5.58
C ARG A 139 -17.82 19.52 4.34
N VAL A 140 -18.20 19.99 3.15
CA VAL A 140 -17.47 19.69 1.89
C VAL A 140 -16.04 20.18 1.97
N LYS A 141 -15.81 21.41 2.41
CA LYS A 141 -14.47 22.01 2.54
C LYS A 141 -13.58 21.22 3.50
N ILE A 142 -14.13 20.80 4.64
CA ILE A 142 -13.43 19.92 5.58
C ILE A 142 -13.07 18.59 4.91
N ALA A 143 -14.00 17.97 4.18
CA ALA A 143 -13.74 16.71 3.48
C ALA A 143 -12.67 16.86 2.40
N ALA A 144 -12.71 17.94 1.61
CA ALA A 144 -11.70 18.27 0.62
C ALA A 144 -10.31 18.46 1.26
N GLU A 145 -10.22 19.16 2.39
CA GLU A 145 -8.95 19.30 3.12
C GLU A 145 -8.42 17.95 3.64
N GLN A 146 -9.30 17.06 4.10
CA GLN A 146 -8.89 15.70 4.49
C GLN A 146 -8.34 14.91 3.29
N PHE A 147 -8.97 15.02 2.12
CA PHE A 147 -8.45 14.40 0.90
C PHE A 147 -7.09 14.97 0.48
N MET A 148 -6.87 16.29 0.58
CA MET A 148 -5.55 16.89 0.33
C MET A 148 -4.49 16.35 1.30
N LYS A 149 -4.77 16.29 2.60
CA LYS A 149 -3.83 15.75 3.60
C LYS A 149 -3.48 14.29 3.31
N ILE A 150 -4.47 13.50 2.88
CA ILE A 150 -4.24 12.12 2.45
C ILE A 150 -3.34 12.08 1.22
N LEU A 151 -3.58 12.94 0.23
CA LEU A 151 -2.77 13.02 -0.98
C LEU A 151 -1.31 13.39 -0.66
N GLU A 152 -1.08 14.35 0.23
CA GLU A 152 0.26 14.72 0.73
C GLU A 152 0.95 13.52 1.43
N GLN A 153 0.23 12.76 2.24
CA GLN A 153 0.77 11.55 2.87
C GLN A 153 1.14 10.48 1.82
N ILE A 154 0.35 10.36 0.76
CA ILE A 154 0.63 9.43 -0.34
C ILE A 154 1.87 9.87 -1.10
N ASP A 155 2.01 11.15 -1.41
CA ASP A 155 3.16 11.70 -2.13
C ASP A 155 4.45 11.62 -1.31
N ALA A 156 4.37 11.84 0.00
CA ALA A 156 5.50 11.69 0.93
C ALA A 156 6.04 10.25 1.05
N MET A 157 5.28 9.24 0.62
CA MET A 157 5.78 7.86 0.58
C MET A 157 6.72 7.65 -0.60
N ASN A 158 7.97 7.31 -0.28
CA ASN A 158 9.02 7.09 -1.25
C ASN A 158 9.13 5.59 -1.59
N ILE A 159 8.43 5.19 -2.65
CA ILE A 159 8.36 3.78 -3.08
C ILE A 159 9.53 3.50 -4.03
N PRO A 160 10.52 2.65 -3.66
CA PRO A 160 11.64 2.31 -4.52
C PRO A 160 11.17 1.55 -5.79
N GLU A 161 11.99 1.58 -6.84
CA GLU A 161 11.63 1.06 -8.17
C GLU A 161 11.31 -0.43 -8.19
N ASN A 162 11.80 -1.19 -7.21
CA ASN A 162 11.59 -2.63 -7.10
C ASN A 162 10.15 -3.00 -6.67
N PHE A 163 9.35 -2.04 -6.18
CA PHE A 163 8.00 -2.29 -5.67
C PHE A 163 6.91 -1.89 -6.68
N ALA A 164 6.81 -2.65 -7.77
CA ALA A 164 5.88 -2.38 -8.87
C ALA A 164 4.40 -2.39 -8.44
N ASP A 165 4.03 -3.30 -7.54
CA ASP A 165 2.68 -3.41 -6.97
C ASP A 165 2.34 -2.19 -6.11
N CYS A 166 3.25 -1.77 -5.22
CA CYS A 166 3.07 -0.56 -4.40
C CYS A 166 2.97 0.70 -5.27
N LYS A 167 3.78 0.83 -6.33
CA LYS A 167 3.68 1.96 -7.28
C LYS A 167 2.31 2.01 -7.97
N THR A 168 1.85 0.87 -8.47
CA THR A 168 0.56 0.77 -9.16
C THR A 168 -0.57 1.13 -8.20
N LYS A 169 -0.51 0.61 -6.97
CA LYS A 169 -1.51 0.88 -5.95
C LYS A 169 -1.48 2.34 -5.45
N LYS A 170 -0.29 2.93 -5.28
CA LYS A 170 -0.10 4.37 -4.99
C LYS A 170 -0.77 5.22 -6.06
N LYS A 171 -0.46 4.95 -7.34
CA LYS A 171 -1.02 5.70 -8.47
C LYS A 171 -2.55 5.56 -8.56
N GLY A 172 -3.08 4.36 -8.31
CA GLY A 172 -4.52 4.12 -8.22
C GLY A 172 -5.17 4.95 -7.11
N LEU A 173 -4.58 4.95 -5.92
CA LEU A 173 -5.08 5.68 -4.77
C LEU A 173 -5.07 7.20 -4.99
N VAL A 174 -3.98 7.74 -5.55
CA VAL A 174 -3.90 9.18 -5.94
C VAL A 174 -5.03 9.52 -6.91
N LYS A 175 -5.25 8.70 -7.94
CA LYS A 175 -6.31 8.94 -8.92
C LYS A 175 -7.69 8.92 -8.27
N THR A 176 -7.95 7.98 -7.36
CA THR A 176 -9.20 7.89 -6.60
C THR A 176 -9.42 9.14 -5.73
N VAL A 177 -8.38 9.60 -5.00
CA VAL A 177 -8.47 10.81 -4.17
C VAL A 177 -8.72 12.05 -5.02
N GLN A 178 -8.08 12.16 -6.18
CA GLN A 178 -8.32 13.26 -7.13
C GLN A 178 -9.75 13.27 -7.68
N ASP A 179 -10.32 12.09 -7.95
CA ASP A 179 -11.72 11.98 -8.38
C ASP A 179 -12.67 12.47 -7.27
N PHE A 180 -12.42 12.08 -6.02
CA PHE A 180 -13.19 12.57 -4.87
C PHE A 180 -13.03 14.08 -4.64
N LEU A 181 -11.84 14.64 -4.82
CA LEU A 181 -11.63 16.09 -4.77
C LEU A 181 -12.47 16.80 -5.85
N ALA A 182 -12.45 16.30 -7.09
CA ALA A 182 -13.28 16.84 -8.15
C ALA A 182 -14.79 16.70 -7.86
N GLN A 183 -15.20 15.65 -7.13
CA GLN A 183 -16.57 15.53 -6.63
C GLN A 183 -16.86 16.59 -5.56
N CYS A 184 -15.96 16.83 -4.59
CA CYS A 184 -16.09 17.92 -3.62
C CYS A 184 -16.29 19.27 -4.32
N ASP A 185 -15.46 19.61 -5.32
CA ASP A 185 -15.57 20.86 -6.07
C ASP A 185 -16.93 21.01 -6.75
N ARG A 186 -17.46 19.93 -7.32
CA ARG A 186 -18.80 19.92 -7.96
C ARG A 186 -19.91 20.14 -6.93
N ILE A 187 -19.82 19.49 -5.77
CA ILE A 187 -20.80 19.64 -4.68
C ILE A 187 -20.74 21.07 -4.14
N GLU A 188 -19.55 21.62 -3.92
CA GLU A 188 -19.35 23.01 -3.48
C GLU A 188 -19.93 24.02 -4.47
N ALA A 189 -19.66 23.83 -5.77
CA ALA A 189 -20.23 24.67 -6.82
C ALA A 189 -21.77 24.57 -6.87
N CYS A 190 -22.32 23.37 -6.69
CA CYS A 190 -23.77 23.17 -6.61
C CYS A 190 -24.39 23.87 -5.40
N ILE A 191 -23.75 23.80 -4.23
CA ILE A 191 -24.19 24.49 -3.01
C ILE A 191 -24.18 26.00 -3.22
N SER A 192 -23.09 26.54 -3.77
CA SER A 192 -22.92 27.97 -4.02
C SER A 192 -23.94 28.52 -5.02
N ASP A 193 -24.21 27.80 -6.12
CA ASP A 193 -25.26 28.16 -7.08
C ASP A 193 -26.65 28.17 -6.42
N HIS A 194 -26.96 27.17 -5.60
CA HIS A 194 -28.25 27.10 -4.91
C HIS A 194 -28.43 28.22 -3.88
N LEU A 195 -27.38 28.53 -3.12
CA LEU A 195 -27.37 29.66 -2.18
C LEU A 195 -27.62 30.98 -2.90
N SER A 196 -26.94 31.21 -4.03
CA SER A 196 -27.10 32.43 -4.83
C SER A 196 -28.54 32.58 -5.37
N LYS A 197 -29.16 31.49 -5.83
CA LYS A 197 -30.57 31.46 -6.29
C LYS A 197 -31.57 31.76 -5.19
N ILE A 198 -31.30 31.31 -3.96
CA ILE A 198 -32.17 31.59 -2.80
C ILE A 198 -32.10 33.08 -2.44
N GLN A 199 -30.89 33.65 -2.37
CA GLN A 199 -30.71 35.08 -2.05
C GLN A 199 -31.30 36.02 -3.10
N SER A 200 -31.08 35.74 -4.39
CA SER A 200 -31.62 36.58 -5.48
C SER A 200 -33.15 36.57 -5.54
N LYS A 201 -33.81 35.45 -5.21
CA LYS A 201 -35.27 35.37 -5.11
C LYS A 201 -35.85 36.05 -3.87
N ASN A 202 -35.09 36.21 -2.78
CA ASN A 202 -35.56 36.95 -1.62
C ASN A 202 -35.50 38.47 -1.87
N LEU A 203 -34.52 38.94 -2.65
CA LEU A 203 -34.41 40.35 -3.02
C LEU A 203 -35.58 40.81 -3.93
N ALA A 204 -36.03 39.94 -4.84
CA ALA A 204 -37.13 40.25 -5.78
C ALA A 204 -38.55 40.20 -5.19
N VAL A 205 -38.71 39.75 -3.93
CA VAL A 205 -40.01 39.70 -3.22
C VAL A 205 -40.14 40.83 -2.20
N ALA A 206 -39.07 41.59 -1.97
CA ALA A 206 -39.03 42.74 -1.06
C ALA A 206 -39.33 44.08 -1.75
N GLU A 207 -39.62 44.08 -3.06
CA GLU A 207 -40.16 45.21 -3.83
C GLU A 207 -41.67 45.07 -4.08
#